data_AF-A0A972IP57-F1
#
_entry.id   AF-A0A972IP57-F1
#
_cell.length_a   1.000
_cell.length_b   1.000
_cell.length_c   1.000
_cell.angle_alpha   90.00
_cell.angle_beta   90.00
_cell.angle_gamma   90.00
#
_symmetry.space_group_name_H-M   'P 1'
#
loop_
_entity.id
_entity.type
_entity.pdbx_description
1 polymer ?
#
loop_
_entity_poly.entity_id
_entity_poly.type
_entity_poly.pdbx_seq_one_letter_code
_entity_poly.pdbx_strand_id
1 'polypeptide(L)'
;MHLDIQLFGHRKSGGGKNGRDSNPKYLGVKKGDGSKVIPGNIILRQRGTKIFPGLNVGIGRDFTLFALSEGTVQFKDRHNRKYVNVIVEKTETTVSES
;
A
#
# COMPACT_ATOMS: atom_id res chain seq x y z
N MET A 1 -68.55 3.31 25.68
CA MET A 1 -67.44 2.48 26.17
C MET A 1 -66.48 2.33 24.99
N HIS A 2 -65.57 3.27 24.75
CA HIS A 2 -64.15 3.20 25.14
C HIS A 2 -63.62 1.75 25.22
N LEU A 3 -62.75 1.38 24.29
CA LEU A 3 -61.33 1.23 24.59
C LEU A 3 -60.53 1.34 23.28
N ASP A 4 -59.81 2.45 23.14
CA ASP A 4 -58.77 2.65 22.13
C ASP A 4 -57.57 1.78 22.50
N ILE A 5 -57.49 0.58 21.92
CA ILE A 5 -56.28 -0.23 22.00
C ILE A 5 -55.26 0.31 20.99
N GLN A 6 -54.41 1.20 21.49
CA GLN A 6 -53.17 1.65 20.87
C GLN A 6 -52.36 0.45 20.34
N LEU A 7 -52.61 0.03 19.10
CA LEU A 7 -51.78 -0.95 18.39
C LEU A 7 -50.86 -0.24 17.40
N PHE A 8 -50.21 0.85 17.85
CA PHE A 8 -48.86 1.15 17.39
C PHE A 8 -47.89 0.15 18.03
N GLY A 9 -48.09 -1.13 17.73
CA GLY A 9 -47.06 -2.14 17.89
C GLY A 9 -46.01 -1.91 16.83
N HIS A 10 -45.17 -0.89 17.02
CA HIS A 10 -43.95 -0.73 16.25
C HIS A 10 -43.09 -1.96 16.55
N ARG A 11 -43.20 -3.02 15.74
CA ARG A 11 -42.18 -4.08 15.72
C ARG A 11 -40.90 -3.38 15.31
N LYS A 12 -40.08 -3.04 16.29
CA LYS A 12 -38.64 -2.85 16.05
C LYS A 12 -38.17 -4.20 15.54
N SER A 13 -38.19 -4.37 14.22
CA SER A 13 -37.30 -5.30 13.55
C SER A 13 -35.92 -4.93 14.05
N GLY A 14 -35.40 -5.72 14.98
CA GLY A 14 -34.15 -5.47 15.66
C GLY A 14 -33.04 -5.54 14.62
N GLY A 15 -32.68 -4.39 14.05
CA GLY A 15 -31.48 -4.25 13.26
C GLY A 15 -30.29 -4.51 14.17
N GLY A 16 -29.70 -5.70 14.07
CA GLY A 16 -28.46 -6.04 14.76
C GLY A 16 -27.40 -4.99 14.46
N LYS A 17 -26.78 -4.45 15.52
CA LYS A 17 -25.72 -3.45 15.39
C LYS A 17 -24.48 -4.11 14.79
N ASN A 18 -24.39 -4.14 13.47
CA ASN A 18 -23.21 -4.59 12.74
C ASN A 18 -22.12 -3.51 12.85
N GLY A 19 -21.46 -3.45 14.01
CA GLY A 19 -20.40 -2.50 14.34
C GLY A 19 -19.08 -3.20 14.67
N ARG A 20 -18.67 -4.17 13.86
CA ARG A 20 -17.35 -4.80 13.97
C ARG A 20 -16.43 -4.16 12.94
N ASP A 21 -15.50 -3.35 13.42
CA ASP A 21 -14.38 -2.88 12.60
C ASP A 21 -13.10 -3.64 12.98
N SER A 22 -12.20 -3.75 12.03
CA SER A 22 -10.90 -4.41 12.20
C SER A 22 -9.81 -3.38 12.39
N ASN A 23 -8.75 -3.73 13.12
CA ASN A 23 -7.62 -2.82 13.30
C ASN A 23 -7.03 -2.38 11.95
N PRO A 24 -6.62 -1.11 11.81
CA PRO A 24 -6.00 -0.60 10.59
C PRO A 24 -4.73 -1.38 10.25
N LYS A 25 -4.51 -1.64 8.96
CA LYS A 25 -3.38 -2.46 8.47
C LYS A 25 -2.19 -1.65 7.95
N TYR A 26 -2.25 -0.33 8.05
CA TYR A 26 -1.18 0.61 7.67
C TYR A 26 -0.55 0.35 6.30
N LEU A 27 -1.40 -0.01 5.32
CA LEU A 27 -1.02 -0.19 3.93
C LEU A 27 -0.62 1.16 3.30
N GLY A 28 -0.05 1.10 2.09
CA GLY A 28 0.33 2.28 1.33
C GLY A 28 1.84 2.46 1.18
N VAL A 29 2.19 3.53 0.48
CA VAL A 29 3.57 3.89 0.12
C VAL A 29 4.35 4.27 1.37
N LYS A 30 5.60 3.81 1.46
CA LYS A 30 6.54 4.10 2.55
C LYS A 30 7.73 4.93 2.06
N LYS A 31 8.14 4.73 0.82
CA LYS A 31 9.15 5.55 0.13
C LYS A 31 8.53 6.10 -1.15
N GLY A 32 8.46 7.42 -1.23
CA GLY A 32 7.88 8.13 -2.36
C GLY A 32 8.83 8.17 -3.56
N ASP A 33 8.34 8.73 -4.66
CA ASP A 33 9.16 9.01 -5.84
C ASP A 33 10.34 9.94 -5.46
N GLY A 34 11.53 9.68 -6.01
CA GLY A 34 12.74 10.46 -5.69
C GLY A 34 13.39 10.14 -4.34
N SER A 35 12.83 9.23 -3.54
CA SER A 35 13.42 8.85 -2.26
C SER A 35 14.63 7.93 -2.42
N LYS A 36 15.73 8.21 -1.71
CA LYS A 36 16.87 7.30 -1.59
C LYS A 36 16.51 6.07 -0.74
N VAL A 37 16.93 4.90 -1.19
CA VAL A 37 16.71 3.61 -0.54
C VAL A 37 17.97 2.78 -0.52
N ILE A 38 18.07 1.93 0.50
CA ILE A 38 19.07 0.87 0.62
C ILE A 38 18.40 -0.51 0.42
N PRO A 39 19.16 -1.57 0.11
CA PRO A 39 18.65 -2.94 0.04
C PRO A 39 17.84 -3.30 1.29
N GLY A 40 16.71 -3.97 1.09
CA GLY A 40 15.80 -4.37 2.16
C GLY A 40 14.78 -3.31 2.60
N ASN A 41 14.93 -2.05 2.17
CA ASN A 41 13.92 -1.02 2.48
C ASN A 41 12.58 -1.35 1.84
N ILE A 42 11.51 -1.24 2.64
CA ILE A 42 10.13 -1.39 2.15
C ILE A 42 9.72 -0.11 1.42
N ILE A 43 9.25 -0.26 0.18
CA ILE A 43 8.78 0.84 -0.67
C ILE A 43 7.26 0.99 -0.56
N LEU A 44 6.52 -0.13 -0.59
CA LEU A 44 5.06 -0.14 -0.60
C LEU A 44 4.52 -1.41 0.09
N ARG A 45 3.53 -1.25 0.97
CA ARG A 45 2.70 -2.36 1.45
C ARG A 45 1.33 -2.32 0.78
N GLN A 46 0.92 -3.39 0.12
CA GLN A 46 -0.32 -3.44 -0.65
C GLN A 46 -1.09 -4.74 -0.42
N ARG A 47 -2.30 -4.83 -0.98
CA ARG A 47 -3.08 -6.05 -1.08
C ARG A 47 -3.24 -6.37 -2.56
N GLY A 48 -2.74 -7.52 -2.98
CA GLY A 48 -2.51 -7.82 -4.38
C GLY A 48 -1.48 -6.87 -5.01
N THR A 49 -1.25 -7.02 -6.31
CA THR A 49 -0.32 -6.18 -7.10
C THR A 49 -1.06 -5.06 -7.80
N LYS A 50 -1.35 -3.97 -7.07
CA LYS A 50 -1.80 -2.70 -7.68
C LYS A 50 -0.64 -2.01 -8.40
N ILE A 51 0.53 -2.07 -7.78
CA ILE A 51 1.80 -1.64 -8.34
C ILE A 51 2.69 -2.87 -8.47
N PHE A 52 3.30 -3.04 -9.63
CA PHE A 52 4.14 -4.18 -9.98
C PHE A 52 5.61 -3.88 -9.65
N PRO A 53 6.39 -4.92 -9.30
CA PRO A 53 7.84 -4.79 -9.18
C PRO A 53 8.44 -4.48 -10.56
N GLY A 54 9.39 -3.56 -10.58
CA GLY A 54 10.21 -3.23 -11.73
C GLY A 54 11.68 -3.53 -11.47
N LEU A 55 12.57 -2.69 -11.97
CA LEU A 55 14.02 -2.85 -11.85
C LEU A 55 14.47 -2.74 -10.38
N ASN A 56 15.32 -3.67 -9.93
CA ASN A 56 15.91 -3.70 -8.57
C ASN A 56 14.89 -3.72 -7.43
N VAL A 57 13.70 -4.29 -7.66
CA VAL A 57 12.61 -4.33 -6.68
C VAL A 57 12.09 -5.76 -6.56
N GLY A 58 12.06 -6.27 -5.34
CA GLY A 58 11.52 -7.58 -5.00
C GLY A 58 10.06 -7.51 -4.55
N ILE A 59 9.37 -8.66 -4.61
CA ILE A 59 8.01 -8.82 -4.08
C ILE A 59 7.97 -9.89 -3.00
N GLY A 60 7.39 -9.57 -1.85
CA GLY A 60 7.19 -10.51 -0.74
C GLY A 60 5.92 -11.35 -0.89
N ARG A 61 5.74 -12.35 0.00
CA ARG A 61 4.54 -13.20 0.06
C ARG A 61 3.24 -12.41 0.24
N ASP A 62 3.29 -11.31 0.98
CA ASP A 62 2.16 -10.42 1.22
C ASP A 62 2.04 -9.29 0.17
N PHE A 63 2.71 -9.43 -0.97
CA PHE A 63 2.77 -8.45 -2.07
C PHE A 63 3.47 -7.13 -1.72
N THR A 64 4.19 -7.07 -0.59
CA THR A 64 5.03 -5.93 -0.22
C THR A 64 6.17 -5.79 -1.23
N LEU A 65 6.43 -4.56 -1.68
CA LEU A 65 7.57 -4.24 -2.55
C LEU A 65 8.74 -3.70 -1.72
N PHE A 66 9.93 -4.21 -1.98
CA PHE A 66 11.17 -3.82 -1.29
C PHE A 66 12.32 -3.62 -2.27
N ALA A 67 13.28 -2.76 -1.91
CA ALA A 67 14.46 -2.49 -2.71
C ALA A 67 15.47 -3.65 -2.63
N LEU A 68 16.06 -4.03 -3.76
CA LEU A 68 17.16 -5.01 -3.83
C LEU A 68 18.54 -4.35 -3.87
N SER A 69 18.60 -3.11 -4.35
CA SER A 69 19.84 -2.35 -4.54
C SER A 69 19.70 -0.94 -3.95
N GLU A 70 20.84 -0.30 -3.69
CA GLU A 70 20.87 1.12 -3.32
C GLU A 70 20.51 2.00 -4.52
N GLY A 71 19.76 3.07 -4.29
CA GLY A 71 19.40 3.99 -5.35
C GLY A 71 18.18 4.85 -5.03
N THR A 72 17.56 5.36 -6.08
CA THR A 72 16.43 6.29 -6.00
C THR A 72 15.16 5.61 -6.52
N VAL A 73 14.05 5.72 -5.77
CA VAL A 73 12.75 5.14 -6.16
C VAL A 73 12.14 5.95 -7.30
N GLN A 74 11.68 5.24 -8.34
CA GLN A 74 10.93 5.82 -9.46
C GLN A 74 9.65 5.03 -9.71
N PHE A 75 8.51 5.71 -9.70
CA PHE A 75 7.22 5.17 -10.12
C PHE A 75 7.01 5.43 -11.61
N LYS A 76 6.58 4.41 -12.36
CA LYS A 76 6.34 4.51 -13.80
C LYS A 76 5.03 3.84 -14.19
N ASP A 77 4.25 4.52 -15.02
CA ASP A 77 3.05 3.95 -15.63
C ASP A 77 3.38 3.40 -17.02
N ARG A 78 3.03 2.14 -17.29
CA ARG A 78 3.27 1.45 -18.57
C ARG A 78 2.11 0.50 -18.90
N HIS A 79 1.54 0.64 -20.09
CA HIS A 79 0.42 -0.21 -20.58
C HIS A 79 -0.70 -0.38 -19.53
N ASN A 80 -1.15 0.75 -18.96
CA ASN A 80 -2.20 0.78 -17.94
C ASN A 80 -1.87 0.04 -16.62
N ARG A 81 -0.59 -0.26 -16.37
CA ARG A 81 -0.08 -0.83 -15.12
C ARG A 81 0.97 0.09 -14.52
N LYS A 82 1.00 0.15 -13.20
CA LYS A 82 1.98 0.94 -12.44
C LYS A 82 3.14 0.06 -12.02
N TYR A 83 4.37 0.55 -12.14
CA TYR A 83 5.59 -0.14 -11.75
C TYR A 83 6.41 0.73 -10.81
N VAL A 84 7.19 0.07 -9.95
CA VAL A 84 8.20 0.70 -9.10
C VAL A 84 9.56 0.19 -9.47
N ASN A 85 10.48 1.11 -9.75
CA ASN A 85 11.87 0.84 -10.05
C ASN A 85 12.75 1.49 -8.98
N VAL A 86 13.92 0.91 -8.74
CA VAL A 86 15.02 1.58 -8.03
C VAL A 86 16.16 1.81 -9.02
N ILE A 87 16.42 3.08 -9.29
CA ILE A 87 17.49 3.53 -10.19
C ILE A 87 18.76 3.70 -9.38
N VAL A 88 19.78 2.92 -9.74
CA VAL A 88 21.11 3.02 -9.13
C VAL A 88 21.81 4.22 -9.77
N GLU A 89 22.16 5.22 -8.96
CA GLU A 89 23.05 6.29 -9.41
C GLU A 89 24.45 5.68 -9.53
N LYS A 90 24.96 5.57 -10.76
CA LYS A 90 26.36 5.21 -10.98
C LYS A 90 27.19 6.38 -10.50
N THR A 91 27.71 6.27 -9.28
CA THR A 91 28.75 7.18 -8.82
C THR A 91 30.00 6.80 -9.61
N GLU A 92 30.29 7.58 -10.65
CA GLU A 92 31.58 7.53 -11.33
C GLU A 92 32.63 7.79 -10.25
N THR A 93 33.33 6.73 -9.86
CA THR A 93 34.45 6.84 -8.95
C THR A 93 35.54 7.55 -9.74
N THR A 94 35.62 8.87 -9.62
CA THR A 94 36.82 9.61 -10.01
C THR A 94 37.92 9.18 -9.06
N VAL A 95 38.58 8.07 -9.39
CA VAL A 95 39.88 7.71 -8.81
C VAL A 95 40.84 8.84 -9.19
N SER A 96 40.94 9.83 -8.31
CA SER A 96 42.04 10.79 -8.30
C SER A 96 43.26 10.04 -7.77
N GLU A 97 43.86 9.21 -8.61
CA GLU A 97 45.21 8.74 -8.40
C GLU A 97 46.15 9.90 -8.75
N SER A 98 46.81 10.40 -7.70
CA SER A 98 47.98 11.30 -7.75
C SER A 98 49.25 10.52 -8.04
#